data_AF-A0AAE3WPF2-F1
#
_entry.id   AF-A0AAE3WPF2-F1
#
_cell.length_a   1.000
_cell.length_b   1.000
_cell.length_c   1.000
_cell.angle_alpha   90.00
_cell.angle_beta   90.00
_cell.angle_gamma   90.00
#
_symmetry.space_group_name_H-M   'P 1'
#
loop_
_entity.id
_entity.type
_entity.pdbx_description
1 polymer ?
#
loop_
_entity_poly.entity_id
_entity_poly.type
_entity_poly.pdbx_seq_one_letter_code
_entity_poly.pdbx_strand_id
1 'polypeptide(L)' 'MFRFEEPTCASCQKKIEGNEEVYVKLIYPKRRGMTEVKAWLRNEGVFYCKACTEQKTSHGG' A
#
# COMPACT_ATOMS: atom_id res chain seq x y z
N MET A 1 -14.89 -16.81 -8.19
CA MET A 1 -14.73 -15.33 -8.24
C MET A 1 -13.69 -14.95 -7.19
N PHE A 2 -12.52 -14.48 -7.60
CA PHE A 2 -11.54 -13.93 -6.68
C PHE A 2 -12.13 -12.65 -6.09
N ARG A 3 -12.51 -12.68 -4.81
CA ARG A 3 -13.01 -11.51 -4.08
C ARG A 3 -11.78 -10.66 -3.77
N PHE A 4 -11.50 -9.69 -4.62
CA PHE A 4 -10.44 -8.72 -4.39
C PHE A 4 -10.95 -7.72 -3.37
N GLU A 5 -10.47 -7.78 -2.12
CA GLU A 5 -10.67 -6.67 -1.21
C GLU A 5 -9.85 -5.48 -1.72
N GLU A 6 -10.54 -4.36 -1.84
CA GLU A 6 -9.94 -3.13 -2.37
C GLU A 6 -9.05 -2.53 -1.28
N PRO A 7 -7.79 -2.18 -1.59
CA PRO A 7 -6.87 -1.69 -0.58
C PRO A 7 -7.39 -0.37 0.01
N THR A 8 -7.25 -0.20 1.32
CA THR A 8 -7.59 1.04 2.03
C THR A 8 -6.33 1.69 2.59
N CYS A 9 -6.35 3.01 2.74
CA CYS A 9 -5.28 3.73 3.41
C CYS A 9 -5.28 3.39 4.91
N ALA A 10 -4.16 2.89 5.42
CA ALA A 10 -4.03 2.55 6.84
C ALA A 10 -4.21 3.75 7.78
N SER A 11 -3.99 4.98 7.29
CA SER A 11 -4.09 6.19 8.10
C SER A 11 -5.49 6.80 8.16
N CYS A 12 -6.22 6.84 7.04
CA CYS A 12 -7.53 7.51 6.97
C CYS A 12 -8.68 6.57 6.62
N GLN A 13 -8.41 5.28 6.42
CA GLN A 13 -9.37 4.23 6.03
C GLN A 13 -10.10 4.51 4.70
N LYS A 14 -9.69 5.54 3.95
CA LYS A 14 -10.19 5.81 2.60
C LYS A 14 -9.83 4.65 1.69
N LYS A 15 -10.80 4.17 0.93
CA LYS A 15 -10.59 3.23 -0.18
C LYS A 15 -9.66 3.85 -1.23
N ILE A 16 -8.73 3.05 -1.71
CA ILE A 16 -7.79 3.45 -2.77
C ILE A 16 -8.41 3.13 -4.11
N GLU A 17 -8.47 4.12 -4.99
CA GLU A 17 -9.04 3.97 -6.33
C GLU A 17 -7.98 3.52 -7.35
N GLY A 18 -8.45 2.98 -8.47
CA GLY A 18 -7.58 2.56 -9.57
C GLY A 18 -6.81 3.75 -10.13
N ASN A 19 -5.49 3.60 -10.29
CA ASN A 19 -4.55 4.65 -10.72
C ASN A 19 -4.29 5.78 -9.70
N GLU A 20 -4.70 5.62 -8.43
CA GLU A 20 -4.31 6.55 -7.36
C GLU A 20 -2.83 6.35 -6.98
N GLU A 21 -2.09 7.45 -6.77
CA GLU A 21 -0.71 7.39 -6.29
C GLU A 21 -0.70 6.97 -4.80
N VAL A 22 0.04 5.91 -4.49
CA VAL A 22 0.09 5.31 -3.16
C VAL A 22 1.50 4.98 -2.73
N TYR A 23 1.71 5.02 -1.42
CA TYR A 23 2.94 4.60 -0.78
C TYR A 23 2.67 3.28 -0.07
N VAL A 24 3.55 2.28 -0.30
CA VAL A 24 3.41 0.96 0.29
C VAL A 24 4.58 0.71 1.24
N LYS A 25 4.27 0.43 2.50
CA LYS A 25 5.24 -0.11 3.45
C LYS A 25 5.15 -1.64 3.39
N LEU A 26 6.25 -2.28 3.00
CA LEU A 26 6.38 -3.74 2.97
C LEU A 26 7.78 -4.17 3.40
N ILE A 27 7.88 -5.38 3.96
CA ILE A 27 9.17 -6.05 4.15
C ILE A 27 9.60 -6.61 2.80
N TYR A 28 10.86 -6.40 2.42
CA TYR A 28 11.39 -6.93 1.18
C TYR A 28 11.40 -8.48 1.22
N PRO A 29 10.77 -9.16 0.24
CA PRO A 29 10.64 -10.62 0.28
C PRO A 29 11.99 -11.31 0.12
N LYS A 30 12.21 -12.40 0.87
CA LYS A 30 13.45 -13.19 0.84
C LYS A 30 13.60 -14.05 -0.44
N ARG A 31 12.49 -14.41 -1.09
CA ARG A 31 12.45 -15.22 -2.32
C ARG A 31 12.06 -14.35 -3.51
N ARG A 32 12.57 -14.69 -4.70
CA ARG A 32 12.43 -13.89 -5.92
C ARG A 32 11.46 -14.58 -6.90
N GLY A 33 10.29 -13.99 -7.13
CA GLY A 33 9.35 -14.38 -8.18
C GLY A 33 8.25 -13.33 -8.42
N MET A 34 7.94 -12.99 -9.67
CA MET A 34 6.97 -11.92 -9.99
C MET A 34 5.56 -12.19 -9.45
N THR A 35 5.11 -13.44 -9.53
CA THR A 35 3.82 -13.89 -8.97
C THR A 35 3.79 -13.71 -7.46
N GLU A 36 4.94 -13.91 -6.81
CA GLU A 36 5.10 -13.72 -5.36
C GLU A 36 5.06 -12.24 -5.00
N VAL A 37 5.68 -11.34 -5.77
CA VAL A 37 5.67 -9.89 -5.45
C VAL A 37 4.26 -9.32 -5.42
N LYS A 38 3.40 -9.66 -6.40
CA LYS A 38 2.00 -9.19 -6.41
C LYS A 38 1.18 -9.76 -5.26
N ALA A 39 1.35 -11.04 -4.94
CA ALA A 39 0.68 -11.67 -3.81
C ALA A 39 1.19 -11.11 -2.48
N TRP A 40 2.49 -10.88 -2.37
CA TRP A 40 3.16 -10.31 -1.19
C TRP A 40 2.71 -8.89 -0.92
N LEU A 41 2.66 -8.03 -1.95
CA LEU A 41 2.12 -6.68 -1.84
C LEU A 41 0.65 -6.67 -1.38
N ARG A 42 -0.14 -7.68 -1.75
CA ARG A 42 -1.55 -7.78 -1.32
C ARG A 42 -1.69 -8.25 0.12
N ASN A 43 -0.89 -9.23 0.53
CA ASN A 43 -1.03 -9.85 1.84
C ASN A 43 -0.32 -9.06 2.94
N GLU A 44 0.86 -8.51 2.64
CA GLU A 44 1.77 -7.90 3.62
C GLU A 44 1.94 -6.38 3.39
N GLY A 45 1.45 -5.85 2.27
CA GLY A 45 1.59 -4.44 1.94
C GLY A 45 0.65 -3.58 2.76
N VAL A 46 1.21 -2.62 3.49
CA VAL A 46 0.43 -1.57 4.16
C VAL A 46 0.39 -0.33 3.26
N PHE A 47 -0.80 0.04 2.81
CA PHE A 47 -0.99 1.13 1.87
C PHE A 47 -1.29 2.46 2.57
N TYR A 48 -0.72 3.54 2.03
CA TYR A 48 -0.96 4.91 2.44
C TYR A 48 -1.25 5.77 1.20
N CYS A 49 -2.31 6.58 1.25
CA CYS A 49 -2.56 7.55 0.19
C CYS A 49 -1.56 8.70 0.29
N LYS A 50 -1.28 9.33 -0.85
CA LYS A 50 -0.37 10.49 -0.96
C LYS A 50 -0.66 11.57 0.08
N ALA A 51 -1.92 11.94 0.24
CA ALA A 51 -2.35 12.97 1.19
C ALA A 51 -1.93 12.67 2.64
N CYS A 52 -1.98 11.41 3.08
CA CYS A 52 -1.57 11.05 4.44
C CYS A 52 -0.04 10.97 4.60
N THR A 53 0.69 10.66 3.54
CA THR A 53 2.16 10.63 3.56
C THR A 53 2.73 12.05 3.57
N GLU A 54 2.19 12.95 2.73
CA GLU A 54 2.65 14.34 2.62
C GLU A 54 2.40 15.17 3.89
N GLN A 55 1.31 14.88 4.61
CA GLN A 55 1.03 15.50 5.91
C GLN A 55 2.02 15.12 7.01
N LYS A 56 2.72 13.98 6.89
CA LYS A 56 3.76 13.59 7.85
C LYS A 56 5.11 14.24 7.57
N THR A 57 5.37 14.64 6.33
CA THR A 57 6.62 15.30 5.93
C THR A 57 6.70 16.79 6.30
N SER A 58 5.59 17.43 6.71
CA SER A 58 5.59 18.84 7.11
C SER A 58 5.84 19.10 8.60
N HIS A 59 6.07 18.06 9.42
CA HIS A 59 6.41 18.15 10.86
C HIS A 59 7.62 17.27 11.22
N GLY A 60 8.68 17.33 10.43
CA GLY A 60 9.94 16.65 10.73
C GLY A 60 11.14 17.46 10.26
N GLY A 61 11.49 18.49 11.03
CA GLY A 61 12.83 19.09 11.02
C GLY A 61 13.80 18.28 11.88
#